data_AF-A0A9Q6EIA2-F1
#
_entry.id   AF-A0A9Q6EIA2-F1
#
_cell.length_a   1.000
_cell.length_b   1.000
_cell.length_c   1.000
_cell.angle_alpha   90.00
_cell.angle_beta   90.00
_cell.angle_gamma   90.00
#
_symmetry.space_group_name_H-M   'P 1'
#
loop_
_entity.id
_entity.type
_entity.pdbx_description
1 polymer ?
#
loop_
_entity_poly.entity_id
_entity_poly.type
_entity_poly.pdbx_seq_one_letter_code
_entity_poly.pdbx_strand_id
1 'polypeptide(L)'
;MANWTEDQKQKYARFQEILENGKQRYVEAGGNPRHYRAGFKGQDYLTDEERKEATRIMRQMFGISIANGYVYCQGRSWQLPENLALDKKQVE
;
A
#
# COMPACT_ATOMS: atom_id res chain seq x y z
N MET A 1 3.73 17.51 7.94
CA MET A 1 2.46 16.85 7.56
C MET A 1 1.23 17.76 7.77
N ALA A 2 1.35 19.09 7.63
CA ALA A 2 0.31 20.01 8.14
C ALA A 2 -0.59 20.67 7.06
N ASN A 3 -0.48 20.30 5.78
CA ASN A 3 -1.21 20.98 4.70
C ASN A 3 -1.83 20.00 3.68
N TRP A 4 -2.53 18.97 4.18
CA TRP A 4 -3.33 18.09 3.32
C TRP A 4 -4.73 18.63 3.11
N THR A 5 -5.24 18.53 1.88
CA THR A 5 -6.63 18.85 1.55
C THR A 5 -7.59 17.88 2.24
N GLU A 6 -8.87 18.23 2.35
CA GLU A 6 -9.88 17.32 2.92
C GLU A 6 -9.97 16.00 2.15
N ASP A 7 -9.89 16.04 0.82
CA ASP A 7 -9.80 14.86 -0.04
C ASP A 7 -8.58 13.98 0.31
N GLN A 8 -7.41 14.57 0.52
CA GLN A 8 -6.21 13.83 0.94
C GLN A 8 -6.37 13.22 2.33
N LYS A 9 -7.01 13.91 3.27
CA LYS A 9 -7.30 13.38 4.61
C LYS A 9 -8.26 12.19 4.55
N GLN A 10 -9.31 12.26 3.74
CA GLN A 10 -10.26 11.16 3.54
C GLN A 10 -9.58 9.94 2.91
N LYS A 11 -8.77 10.15 1.87
CA LYS A 11 -7.97 9.08 1.25
C LYS A 11 -7.02 8.44 2.26
N TYR A 12 -6.33 9.25 3.07
CA TYR A 12 -5.43 8.73 4.09
C TYR A 12 -6.16 7.92 5.16
N ALA A 13 -7.30 8.42 5.66
CA ALA A 13 -8.12 7.71 6.63
C ALA A 13 -8.59 6.36 6.07
N ARG A 14 -9.03 6.32 4.81
CA ARG A 14 -9.40 5.08 4.14
C ARG A 14 -8.22 4.11 3.99
N PHE A 15 -7.04 4.62 3.67
CA PHE A 15 -5.82 3.81 3.63
C PHE A 15 -5.47 3.23 5.00
N GLN A 16 -5.60 4.01 6.07
CA GLN A 16 -5.39 3.51 7.44
C GLN A 16 -6.39 2.42 7.79
N GLU A 17 -7.68 2.62 7.48
CA GLU A 17 -8.73 1.63 7.74
C GLU A 17 -8.43 0.29 7.06
N ILE A 18 -7.97 0.31 5.81
CA ILE A 18 -7.55 -0.91 5.11
C ILE A 18 -6.43 -1.62 5.87
N LEU A 19 -5.40 -0.88 6.31
CA LEU A 19 -4.28 -1.48 7.03
C LEU A 19 -4.67 -2.01 8.41
N GLU A 20 -5.60 -1.33 9.09
CA GLU A 20 -6.15 -1.76 10.38
C GLU A 20 -6.96 -3.05 10.25
N ASN A 21 -7.76 -3.19 9.19
CA ASN A 21 -8.49 -4.43 8.90
C ASN A 21 -7.52 -5.62 8.72
N GLY A 22 -6.45 -5.44 7.94
CA GLY A 22 -5.41 -6.47 7.78
C GLY A 22 -4.72 -6.81 9.10
N LYS A 23 -4.40 -5.80 9.91
CA LYS A 23 -3.80 -5.98 11.23
C LYS A 23 -4.72 -6.75 12.17
N GLN A 24 -6.01 -6.42 12.17
CA GLN A 24 -6.99 -7.11 13.00
C GLN A 24 -7.08 -8.59 12.62
N ARG A 25 -7.21 -8.90 11.32
CA ARG A 25 -7.22 -10.29 10.83
C ARG A 25 -5.94 -11.06 11.20
N TYR A 26 -4.79 -10.40 11.14
CA TYR A 26 -3.52 -11.00 11.55
C TYR A 26 -3.52 -11.35 13.05
N VAL A 27 -4.02 -10.46 13.90
CA VAL A 27 -4.14 -10.70 15.34
C VAL A 27 -5.16 -11.80 15.64
N GLU A 28 -6.29 -11.82 14.93
CA GLU A 28 -7.31 -12.87 15.04
C GLU A 28 -6.77 -14.24 14.62
N ALA A 29 -5.84 -14.29 13.66
CA ALA A 29 -5.13 -15.50 13.27
C ALA A 29 -4.06 -15.96 14.29
N GLY A 30 -3.94 -15.29 15.45
CA GLY A 30 -2.96 -15.58 16.50
C GLY A 30 -1.61 -14.89 16.31
N GLY A 31 -1.50 -13.95 15.36
CA GLY A 31 -0.31 -13.18 15.10
C GLY A 31 0.01 -12.16 16.20
N ASN A 32 1.29 -11.92 16.46
CA ASN A 32 1.70 -10.86 17.40
C ASN A 32 1.60 -9.49 16.72
N PRO A 33 0.76 -8.55 17.21
CA PRO A 33 0.55 -7.25 16.58
C PRO A 33 1.83 -6.41 16.39
N ARG A 34 2.88 -6.65 17.19
CA ARG A 34 4.19 -5.99 17.04
C ARG A 34 4.97 -6.45 15.81
N HIS A 35 4.62 -7.60 15.25
CA HIS A 35 5.27 -8.20 14.08
C HIS A 35 4.45 -8.05 12.80
N TYR A 36 3.33 -7.31 12.85
CA TYR A 36 2.51 -7.08 11.67
C TYR A 36 3.28 -6.29 10.61
N ARG A 37 3.33 -6.82 9.38
CA ARG A 37 4.01 -6.20 8.25
C ARG A 37 3.01 -5.71 7.22
N ALA A 38 2.58 -4.47 7.38
CA ALA A 38 1.68 -3.80 6.43
C ALA A 38 2.31 -3.74 5.02
N GLY A 39 1.53 -4.09 4.00
CA GLY A 39 1.91 -3.96 2.59
C GLY A 39 2.78 -5.08 2.01
N PHE A 40 3.14 -6.10 2.81
CA PHE A 40 3.90 -7.25 2.32
C PHE A 40 2.95 -8.37 1.90
N LYS A 41 2.76 -8.58 0.59
CA LYS A 41 1.81 -9.57 0.05
C LYS A 41 2.00 -10.94 0.71
N GLY A 42 0.94 -11.43 1.33
CA GLY A 42 0.90 -12.73 2.01
C GLY A 42 1.29 -12.69 3.49
N GLN A 43 1.70 -11.52 4.01
CA GLN A 43 1.94 -11.25 5.43
C GLN A 43 1.13 -10.05 5.94
N ASP A 44 0.45 -9.35 5.03
CA ASP A 44 -0.39 -8.19 5.28
C ASP A 44 -1.84 -8.55 5.62
N TYR A 45 -2.26 -9.81 5.43
CA TYR A 45 -3.63 -10.29 5.72
C TYR A 45 -4.75 -9.46 5.02
N LEU A 46 -4.36 -8.70 3.98
CA LEU A 46 -5.26 -7.96 3.10
C LEU A 46 -5.73 -8.84 1.95
N THR A 47 -6.97 -8.63 1.54
CA THR A 47 -7.49 -9.18 0.28
C THR A 47 -6.82 -8.49 -0.91
N ASP A 48 -6.89 -9.11 -2.08
CA ASP A 48 -6.35 -8.49 -3.30
C ASP A 48 -7.06 -7.18 -3.67
N GLU A 49 -8.34 -7.03 -3.32
CA GLU A 49 -9.10 -5.80 -3.54
C GLU A 49 -8.62 -4.67 -2.62
N GLU A 50 -8.48 -4.95 -1.32
CA GLU A 50 -7.93 -4.02 -0.33
C GLU A 50 -6.53 -3.55 -0.71
N ARG A 51 -5.69 -4.48 -1.20
CA ARG A 51 -4.33 -4.16 -1.66
C ARG A 51 -4.34 -3.27 -2.90
N LYS A 52 -5.23 -3.51 -3.85
CA LYS A 52 -5.41 -2.65 -5.03
C LYS A 52 -5.87 -1.25 -4.63
N GLU A 53 -6.82 -1.15 -3.72
CA GLU A 53 -7.33 0.13 -3.22
C GLU A 53 -6.24 0.91 -2.47
N ALA A 54 -5.54 0.27 -1.54
CA ALA A 54 -4.42 0.87 -0.81
C ALA A 54 -3.32 1.35 -1.75
N THR A 55 -3.01 0.57 -2.81
CA THR A 55 -2.06 0.97 -3.85
C THR A 55 -2.56 2.20 -4.60
N ARG A 56 -3.85 2.23 -5.01
CA ARG A 56 -4.44 3.39 -5.72
C ARG A 56 -4.36 4.65 -4.87
N ILE A 57 -4.70 4.56 -3.60
CA ILE A 57 -4.61 5.69 -2.66
C ILE A 57 -3.16 6.17 -2.52
N MET A 58 -2.21 5.25 -2.34
CA MET A 58 -0.78 5.56 -2.26
C MET A 58 -0.27 6.29 -3.52
N ARG A 59 -0.68 5.85 -4.71
CA ARG A 59 -0.35 6.53 -5.98
C ARG A 59 -0.91 7.95 -6.03
N GLN A 60 -2.18 8.14 -5.66
CA GLN A 60 -2.85 9.43 -5.68
C GLN A 60 -2.30 10.40 -4.61
N MET A 61 -1.95 9.90 -3.43
CA MET A 61 -1.51 10.73 -2.31
C MET A 61 -0.03 11.10 -2.36
N PHE A 62 0.83 10.14 -2.70
CA PHE A 62 2.27 10.30 -2.58
C PHE A 62 2.96 10.43 -3.95
N GLY A 63 2.18 10.46 -5.04
CA GLY A 63 2.70 10.47 -6.40
C GLY A 63 3.51 9.21 -6.69
N ILE A 64 3.15 8.09 -6.05
CA ILE A 64 3.88 6.84 -6.21
C ILE A 64 3.63 6.32 -7.62
N SER A 65 4.68 6.10 -8.39
CA SER A 65 4.58 5.44 -9.70
C SER A 65 5.46 4.21 -9.72
N ILE A 66 4.98 3.16 -10.38
CA ILE A 66 5.77 1.94 -10.57
C ILE A 66 6.08 1.86 -12.07
N ALA A 67 7.35 1.97 -12.42
CA ALA A 67 7.81 1.86 -13.81
C ALA A 67 9.10 1.04 -13.86
N ASN A 68 9.19 0.11 -14.81
CA ASN A 68 10.37 -0.72 -15.05
C ASN A 68 10.90 -1.46 -13.80
N GLY A 69 10.01 -1.90 -12.91
CA GLY A 69 10.41 -2.56 -11.66
C GLY A 69 10.94 -1.60 -10.59
N TYR A 70 10.79 -0.29 -10.76
CA TYR A 70 11.12 0.71 -9.74
C TYR A 70 9.86 1.37 -9.20
N VAL A 71 9.81 1.57 -7.88
CA VAL A 71 8.81 2.40 -7.20
C VAL A 71 9.41 3.79 -7.01
N TYR A 72 8.85 4.80 -7.69
CA TYR A 72 9.20 6.20 -7.52
C TYR A 72 8.25 6.84 -6.51
N CYS A 73 8.78 7.57 -5.54
CA CYS A 73 8.00 8.30 -4.54
C CYS A 73 8.77 9.56 -4.13
N GLN A 74 8.17 10.74 -4.33
CA GLN A 74 8.68 12.02 -3.84
C GLN A 74 10.18 12.26 -4.12
N GLY A 75 10.63 11.92 -5.33
CA GLY A 75 12.03 12.09 -5.76
C GLY A 75 13.00 10.98 -5.30
N ARG A 76 12.52 9.95 -4.60
CA ARG A 76 13.27 8.73 -4.28
C ARG A 76 12.77 7.56 -5.11
N SER A 77 13.63 6.60 -5.41
CA SER A 77 13.24 5.37 -6.11
C SER A 77 13.77 4.13 -5.40
N TRP A 78 12.97 3.07 -5.41
CA TRP A 78 13.29 1.78 -4.82
C TRP A 78 13.16 0.70 -5.89
N GLN A 79 14.17 -0.17 -6.04
CA GLN A 79 14.10 -1.30 -6.95
C GLN A 79 13.23 -2.40 -6.32
N LEU A 80 12.20 -2.84 -7.04
CA LEU A 80 11.43 -4.02 -6.69
C LEU A 80 12.25 -5.26 -7.01
N PRO A 81 12.21 -6.29 -6.15
CA PRO A 81 12.84 -7.56 -6.46
C PRO A 81 12.16 -8.18 -7.71
N GLU A 82 12.95 -8.84 -8.56
CA GLU A 82 12.53 -9.29 -9.91
C GLU A 82 11.30 -10.22 -9.89
N ASN A 83 11.07 -10.92 -8.79
CA ASN A 83 9.90 -11.78 -8.56
C ASN A 83 8.58 -11.00 -8.36
N LEU A 84 8.64 -9.68 -8.23
CA LEU A 84 7.52 -8.77 -8.05
C LEU A 84 7.33 -7.83 -9.26
N ALA A 85 8.02 -8.10 -10.37
CA ALA A 85 7.82 -7.38 -11.63
C ALA A 85 6.34 -7.50 -12.04
N LEU A 86 5.54 -6.53 -11.60
CA LEU A 86 4.15 -6.38 -11.96
C LEU A 86 4.10 -6.35 -13.48
N ASP A 87 3.36 -7.32 -14.02
CA ASP A 87 3.08 -7.49 -15.42
C ASP A 87 2.81 -6.11 -16.04
N LYS A 88 3.60 -5.82 -17.07
CA LYS A 88 3.66 -4.54 -17.79
C LYS A 88 2.31 -4.25 -18.45
N LYS A 89 1.25 -3.84 -17.73
CA LYS A 89 -0.01 -3.31 -18.29
C LYS A 89 -1.00 -2.89 -17.20
N GLN A 90 -0.78 -1.71 -16.62
CA GLN A 90 -1.87 -0.92 -16.04
C GLN A 90 -1.57 0.56 -16.33
N VAL A 91 -1.52 0.90 -17.62
CA VAL A 91 -1.71 2.26 -18.14
C VAL A 91 -2.87 2.15 -19.10
N GLU A 92 -4.06 2.50 -18.62
CA GLU A 92 -5.05 3.27 -19.38
C GLU A 92 -5.76 4.19 -18.39
#